data_AF-A0A1E9EIL7-F1
#
_entry.id   AF-A0A1E9EIL7-F1
#
_cell.length_a   1.000
_cell.length_b   1.000
_cell.length_c   1.000
_cell.angle_alpha   90.00
_cell.angle_beta   90.00
_cell.angle_gamma   90.00
#
_symmetry.space_group_name_H-M   'P 1'
#
loop_
_entity.id
_entity.type
_entity.pdbx_description
1 polymer ?
#
loop_
_entity_poly.entity_id
_entity_poly.type
_entity_poly.pdbx_seq_one_letter_code
_entity_poly.pdbx_strand_id
1 'polypeptide(L)'
;MKQIITDVDGYSNFIINLEDLDIDIRIKYILYSVIDALINKVSENIWKKYFSDNKKYITLEELAEIYKIKNWYNNDGLPGVFFERFVYNILVIKEYKDLNSFILDCLNRLDISKGNDFDVILWGTEKGSWLSDFSLNSNLDIIDETDYIFMNNQPCNFKDTLIKFYHSNKKYNGFEKADLFVKLKNSSRWFGVDIKLNIEDFSAKNKTILPIRIALKTNNIIRLQKQLFDLRLEPNTFIFPKDNDYGELSMRYYRYMLLLLENIARNNKYKINKELYEFDTELTLFFLENKKESLFKILDFFERDILSKGVQVPERKIIENTCNTFLLNRYDCSCLKIIDEDNIVSVG
;
A
#
# COMPACT_ATOMS: atom_id res chain seq x y z
N MET A 1 -4.69 41.49 -11.21
CA MET A 1 -3.93 42.33 -10.27
C MET A 1 -4.03 41.65 -8.92
N LYS A 2 -2.93 41.06 -8.43
CA LYS A 2 -2.91 40.16 -7.26
C LYS A 2 -2.73 41.01 -6.00
N GLN A 3 -3.62 40.87 -5.03
CA GLN A 3 -3.42 41.46 -3.71
C GLN A 3 -2.48 40.55 -2.92
N ILE A 4 -1.31 41.11 -2.59
CA ILE A 4 -0.31 40.53 -1.71
C ILE A 4 -0.57 41.15 -0.34
N ILE A 5 -0.86 40.31 0.67
CA ILE A 5 -0.74 40.70 2.07
C ILE A 5 0.40 39.86 2.63
N THR A 6 1.52 40.52 2.93
CA THR A 6 2.67 39.97 3.65
C THR A 6 2.49 40.20 5.14
N ASP A 7 2.81 39.20 5.94
CA ASP A 7 3.07 39.36 7.38
C ASP A 7 4.51 38.92 7.73
N VAL A 8 5.00 39.44 8.85
CA VAL A 8 6.37 39.96 9.05
C VAL A 8 7.48 38.91 9.27
N ASP A 9 7.20 37.61 9.42
CA ASP A 9 8.22 36.61 9.81
C ASP A 9 8.50 35.49 8.77
N GLY A 10 8.15 35.67 7.49
CA GLY A 10 8.78 34.92 6.41
C GLY A 10 8.57 33.39 6.37
N TYR A 11 7.66 32.83 7.16
CA TYR A 11 7.25 31.42 7.06
C TYR A 11 5.78 31.31 6.65
N SER A 12 5.58 31.24 5.34
CA SER A 12 4.37 30.79 4.65
C SER A 12 4.87 29.88 3.52
N ASN A 13 4.35 28.68 3.31
CA ASN A 13 3.15 28.53 2.51
C ASN A 13 2.33 27.30 2.92
N PHE A 14 1.16 27.57 3.48
CA PHE A 14 -0.02 26.77 3.18
C PHE A 14 -0.70 27.34 1.92
N ILE A 15 -1.43 26.45 1.27
CA ILE A 15 -2.38 26.56 0.15
C ILE A 15 -1.86 26.38 -1.30
N ILE A 16 -2.45 25.33 -1.91
CA ILE A 16 -2.75 24.98 -3.32
C ILE A 16 -1.75 24.08 -4.07
N ASN A 17 -2.07 22.78 -4.10
CA ASN A 17 -2.49 22.11 -5.35
C ASN A 17 -3.47 20.97 -5.02
N LEU A 18 -4.75 21.17 -5.33
CA LEU A 18 -5.84 20.19 -5.19
C LEU A 18 -6.21 19.54 -6.55
N GLU A 19 -5.40 19.76 -7.60
CA GLU A 19 -5.79 19.47 -8.99
C GLU A 19 -5.06 18.31 -9.69
N ASP A 20 -4.05 17.66 -9.11
CA ASP A 20 -3.22 16.75 -9.93
C ASP A 20 -3.74 15.30 -10.06
N LEU A 21 -4.96 15.00 -9.61
CA LEU A 21 -5.71 13.81 -10.03
C LEU A 21 -7.20 14.15 -10.11
N ASP A 22 -7.83 13.88 -11.25
CA ASP A 22 -9.29 13.84 -11.40
C ASP A 22 -9.87 13.04 -10.22
N ILE A 23 -10.89 13.59 -9.52
CA ILE A 23 -11.44 13.02 -8.27
C ILE A 23 -11.80 11.53 -8.48
N ASP A 24 -12.21 11.20 -9.69
CA ASP A 24 -12.50 9.84 -10.14
C ASP A 24 -11.29 8.90 -10.08
N ILE A 25 -10.09 9.36 -10.46
CA ILE A 25 -8.88 8.52 -10.43
C ILE A 25 -8.51 8.18 -8.98
N ARG A 26 -8.62 9.15 -8.08
CA ARG A 26 -8.33 8.96 -6.64
C ARG A 26 -9.25 7.90 -6.03
N ILE A 27 -10.54 7.99 -6.32
CA ILE A 27 -11.54 7.01 -5.87
C ILE A 27 -11.24 5.63 -6.45
N LYS A 28 -10.92 5.54 -7.74
CA LYS A 28 -10.57 4.28 -8.40
C LYS A 28 -9.33 3.63 -7.77
N TYR A 29 -8.30 4.39 -7.40
CA TYR A 29 -7.14 3.85 -6.68
C TYR A 29 -7.44 3.37 -5.26
N ILE A 30 -8.29 4.09 -4.53
CA ILE A 30 -8.72 3.66 -3.20
C ILE A 30 -9.47 2.33 -3.33
N LEU A 31 -10.45 2.25 -4.22
CA LEU A 31 -11.22 1.03 -4.47
C LEU A 31 -10.32 -0.12 -4.95
N TYR A 32 -9.40 0.14 -5.86
CA TYR A 32 -8.39 -0.80 -6.32
C TYR A 32 -7.58 -1.36 -5.14
N SER A 33 -7.10 -0.47 -4.27
CA SER A 33 -6.31 -0.85 -3.08
C SER A 33 -7.13 -1.64 -2.07
N VAL A 34 -8.39 -1.27 -1.84
CA VAL A 34 -9.32 -1.99 -0.95
C VAL A 34 -9.61 -3.38 -1.47
N ILE A 35 -10.00 -3.52 -2.73
CA ILE A 35 -10.34 -4.82 -3.32
C ILE A 35 -9.13 -5.75 -3.28
N ASP A 36 -7.96 -5.25 -3.68
CA ASP A 36 -6.75 -6.06 -3.69
C ASP A 36 -6.32 -6.44 -2.26
N ALA A 37 -6.46 -5.54 -1.28
CA ALA A 37 -6.26 -5.87 0.13
C ALA A 37 -7.21 -6.96 0.66
N LEU A 38 -8.49 -6.92 0.26
CA LEU A 38 -9.50 -7.91 0.66
C LEU A 38 -9.22 -9.29 0.05
N ILE A 39 -8.83 -9.34 -1.23
CA ILE A 39 -8.45 -10.59 -1.91
C ILE A 39 -7.27 -11.25 -1.19
N ASN A 40 -6.24 -10.47 -0.87
CA ASN A 40 -5.03 -10.94 -0.19
C ASN A 40 -5.22 -11.34 1.28
N LYS A 41 -6.44 -11.22 1.82
CA LYS A 41 -6.81 -11.77 3.13
C LYS A 41 -7.46 -13.14 3.05
N VAL A 42 -7.68 -13.65 1.84
CA VAL A 42 -8.16 -15.00 1.63
C VAL A 42 -6.95 -15.93 1.61
N SER A 43 -6.68 -16.60 2.74
CA SER A 43 -5.59 -17.56 2.81
C SER A 43 -5.86 -18.80 1.95
N GLU A 44 -4.80 -19.50 1.55
CA GLU A 44 -4.89 -20.75 0.77
C GLU A 44 -5.79 -21.81 1.44
N ASN A 45 -5.76 -21.88 2.77
CA ASN A 45 -6.64 -22.79 3.53
C ASN A 45 -8.12 -22.41 3.41
N ILE A 46 -8.44 -21.12 3.37
CA ILE A 46 -9.82 -20.66 3.11
C ILE A 46 -10.16 -20.97 1.66
N TRP A 47 -9.23 -20.71 0.74
CA TRP A 47 -9.39 -21.00 -0.68
C TRP A 47 -9.80 -22.46 -0.93
N LYS A 48 -8.95 -23.40 -0.51
CA LYS A 48 -9.16 -24.85 -0.69
C LYS A 48 -10.38 -25.38 0.04
N LYS A 49 -10.74 -24.77 1.18
CA LYS A 49 -11.90 -25.21 1.96
C LYS A 49 -13.23 -24.88 1.29
N TYR A 50 -13.29 -23.78 0.54
CA TYR A 50 -14.56 -23.22 0.06
C TYR A 50 -14.69 -23.20 -1.46
N PHE A 51 -13.60 -23.33 -2.22
CA PHE A 51 -13.61 -23.34 -3.67
C PHE A 51 -12.97 -24.61 -4.21
N SER A 52 -13.43 -25.07 -5.37
CA SER A 52 -12.84 -26.21 -6.06
C SER A 52 -11.36 -25.96 -6.37
N ASP A 53 -10.50 -26.96 -6.23
CA ASP A 53 -9.05 -26.87 -6.44
C ASP A 53 -8.64 -26.28 -7.81
N ASN A 54 -9.51 -26.39 -8.82
CA ASN A 54 -9.25 -25.90 -10.18
C ASN A 54 -9.59 -24.42 -10.39
N LYS A 55 -10.21 -23.75 -9.39
CA LYS A 55 -10.61 -22.35 -9.53
C LYS A 55 -9.43 -21.44 -9.21
N LYS A 56 -9.08 -20.54 -10.14
CA LYS A 56 -7.98 -19.55 -10.01
C LYS A 56 -8.47 -18.11 -9.77
N TYR A 57 -9.74 -17.90 -9.41
CA TYR A 57 -10.29 -16.55 -9.24
C TYR A 57 -11.41 -16.48 -8.21
N ILE A 58 -11.48 -15.36 -7.50
CA ILE A 58 -12.53 -15.06 -6.51
C ILE A 58 -13.53 -14.07 -7.08
N THR A 59 -14.81 -14.23 -6.75
CA THR A 59 -15.89 -13.28 -7.10
C THR A 59 -16.30 -12.46 -5.88
N LEU A 60 -17.05 -11.38 -6.10
CA LEU A 60 -17.55 -10.56 -4.98
C LEU A 60 -18.57 -11.33 -4.12
N GLU A 61 -19.37 -12.20 -4.73
CA GLU A 61 -20.31 -13.08 -4.03
C GLU A 61 -19.59 -14.05 -3.08
N GLU A 62 -18.48 -14.64 -3.52
CA GLU A 62 -17.67 -15.52 -2.70
C GLU A 62 -16.89 -14.79 -1.61
N LEU A 63 -16.37 -13.59 -1.93
CA LEU A 63 -15.73 -12.72 -0.94
C LEU A 63 -16.72 -12.33 0.17
N ALA A 64 -18.01 -12.14 -0.17
CA ALA A 64 -19.07 -11.84 0.79
C ALA A 64 -19.38 -13.03 1.72
N GLU A 65 -19.33 -14.26 1.21
CA GLU A 65 -19.43 -15.46 2.05
C GLU A 65 -18.27 -15.57 3.04
N ILE A 66 -17.04 -15.32 2.57
CA ILE A 66 -15.85 -15.31 3.42
C ILE A 66 -15.94 -14.20 4.47
N TYR A 67 -16.34 -12.99 4.07
CA TYR A 67 -16.56 -11.84 4.97
C TYR A 67 -17.43 -12.23 6.15
N LYS A 68 -18.56 -12.91 5.88
CA LYS A 68 -19.51 -13.36 6.91
C LYS A 68 -18.90 -14.41 7.84
N ILE A 69 -18.20 -15.40 7.28
CA ILE A 69 -17.60 -16.49 8.05
C ILE A 69 -16.47 -15.98 8.95
N LYS A 70 -15.64 -15.07 8.43
CA LYS A 70 -14.49 -14.50 9.14
C LYS A 70 -14.85 -13.33 10.04
N ASN A 71 -16.09 -12.84 9.97
CA ASN A 71 -16.58 -11.70 10.74
C ASN A 71 -15.64 -10.48 10.61
N TRP A 72 -15.32 -10.08 9.37
CA TRP A 72 -14.38 -9.00 9.09
C TRP A 72 -14.79 -7.64 9.66
N TYR A 73 -16.06 -7.47 10.02
CA TYR A 73 -16.53 -6.29 10.76
C TYR A 73 -15.72 -6.04 12.05
N ASN A 74 -15.24 -7.10 12.71
CA ASN A 74 -14.45 -7.02 13.95
C ASN A 74 -12.93 -7.20 13.72
N ASN A 75 -12.46 -7.18 12.47
CA ASN A 75 -11.04 -7.40 12.18
C ASN A 75 -10.27 -6.07 12.13
N ASP A 76 -9.70 -5.67 13.28
CA ASP A 76 -8.94 -4.42 13.44
C ASP A 76 -7.69 -4.33 12.55
N GLY A 77 -7.19 -5.46 12.02
CA GLY A 77 -5.99 -5.48 11.18
C GLY A 77 -6.23 -5.25 9.69
N LEU A 78 -7.47 -5.40 9.21
CA LEU A 78 -7.82 -5.28 7.80
C LEU A 78 -7.69 -3.83 7.26
N PRO A 79 -8.10 -2.78 8.01
CA PRO A 79 -7.83 -1.40 7.62
C PRO A 79 -6.34 -1.08 7.46
N GLY A 80 -5.49 -1.60 8.35
CA GLY A 80 -4.03 -1.39 8.30
C GLY A 80 -3.43 -1.84 6.97
N VAL A 81 -3.69 -3.10 6.61
CA VAL A 81 -3.29 -3.72 5.34
C VAL A 81 -3.71 -2.90 4.12
N PHE A 82 -4.93 -2.35 4.15
CA PHE A 82 -5.39 -1.47 3.08
C PHE A 82 -4.58 -0.15 3.03
N PHE A 83 -4.30 0.49 4.16
CA PHE A 83 -3.51 1.73 4.20
C PHE A 83 -2.09 1.52 3.70
N GLU A 84 -1.44 0.42 4.11
CA GLU A 84 -0.10 0.03 3.68
C GLU A 84 -0.03 -0.02 2.14
N ARG A 85 -0.98 -0.74 1.54
CA ARG A 85 -1.11 -0.92 0.10
C ARG A 85 -1.47 0.37 -0.63
N PHE A 86 -2.34 1.19 -0.07
CA PHE A 86 -2.71 2.49 -0.64
C PHE A 86 -1.50 3.44 -0.72
N VAL A 87 -0.74 3.56 0.38
CA VAL A 87 0.47 4.38 0.41
C VAL A 87 1.54 3.84 -0.52
N TYR A 88 1.74 2.51 -0.56
CA TYR A 88 2.64 1.90 -1.54
C TYR A 88 2.27 2.28 -2.96
N ASN A 89 1.00 2.12 -3.35
CA ASN A 89 0.53 2.49 -4.69
C ASN A 89 0.86 3.95 -5.00
N ILE A 90 0.57 4.89 -4.10
CA ILE A 90 0.87 6.32 -4.31
C ILE A 90 2.37 6.57 -4.53
N LEU A 91 3.23 5.92 -3.73
CA LEU A 91 4.68 6.09 -3.83
C LEU A 91 5.26 5.50 -5.11
N VAL A 92 4.65 4.44 -5.63
CA VAL A 92 5.10 3.74 -6.84
C VAL A 92 4.68 4.47 -8.10
N ILE A 93 3.45 4.97 -8.15
CA ILE A 93 2.93 5.70 -9.31
C ILE A 93 3.53 7.10 -9.44
N LYS A 94 4.19 7.59 -8.38
CA LYS A 94 4.88 8.90 -8.31
C LYS A 94 4.00 10.13 -8.55
N GLU A 95 2.67 9.97 -8.64
CA GLU A 95 1.72 11.07 -8.92
C GLU A 95 1.59 12.07 -7.75
N TYR A 96 1.63 11.61 -6.50
CA TYR A 96 1.42 12.51 -5.36
C TYR A 96 2.73 13.21 -4.95
N LYS A 97 3.04 14.30 -5.64
CA LYS A 97 4.30 15.05 -5.56
C LYS A 97 4.76 15.34 -4.14
N ASP A 98 3.86 15.74 -3.24
CA ASP A 98 4.23 16.12 -1.87
C ASP A 98 4.79 14.95 -1.07
N LEU A 99 4.14 13.77 -1.14
CA LEU A 99 4.63 12.58 -0.44
C LEU A 99 5.94 12.10 -1.06
N ASN A 100 6.04 12.11 -2.39
CA ASN A 100 7.26 11.67 -3.09
C ASN A 100 8.45 12.58 -2.78
N SER A 101 8.23 13.89 -2.77
CA SER A 101 9.26 14.88 -2.39
C SER A 101 9.68 14.70 -0.94
N PHE A 102 8.72 14.49 -0.04
CA PHE A 102 9.01 14.20 1.36
C PHE A 102 9.87 12.94 1.52
N ILE A 103 9.53 11.83 0.86
CA ILE A 103 10.32 10.59 0.94
C ILE A 103 11.74 10.82 0.42
N LEU A 104 11.86 11.46 -0.74
CA LEU A 104 13.16 11.76 -1.33
C LEU A 104 14.02 12.63 -0.41
N ASP A 105 13.43 13.65 0.21
CA ASP A 105 14.10 14.52 1.18
C ASP A 105 14.55 13.76 2.43
N CYS A 106 13.71 12.86 2.93
CA CYS A 106 14.06 12.01 4.06
C CYS A 106 15.25 11.10 3.73
N LEU A 107 15.20 10.44 2.58
CA LEU A 107 16.27 9.58 2.10
C LEU A 107 17.58 10.36 1.91
N ASN A 108 17.52 11.53 1.26
CA ASN A 108 18.67 12.41 1.08
C ASN A 108 19.22 12.96 2.41
N ARG A 109 18.46 12.97 3.51
CA ARG A 109 19.00 13.30 4.85
C ARG A 109 19.59 12.09 5.57
N LEU A 110 18.95 10.93 5.45
CA LEU A 110 19.29 9.72 6.20
C LEU A 110 20.45 8.94 5.56
N ASP A 111 20.61 9.06 4.25
CA ASP A 111 21.63 8.37 3.47
C ASP A 111 22.85 9.27 3.18
N ILE A 112 24.02 8.62 3.12
CA ILE A 112 25.28 9.27 2.71
C ILE A 112 25.21 9.57 1.20
N SER A 113 24.62 8.66 0.43
CA SER A 113 24.30 8.86 -0.98
C SER A 113 23.28 9.99 -1.15
N LYS A 114 23.34 10.68 -2.30
CA LYS A 114 22.33 11.67 -2.71
C LYS A 114 21.72 11.23 -4.02
N GLY A 115 20.41 11.37 -4.16
CA GLY A 115 19.67 10.96 -5.33
C GLY A 115 18.47 11.86 -5.61
N ASN A 116 17.89 11.70 -6.79
CA ASN A 116 16.69 12.39 -7.24
C ASN A 116 15.48 11.45 -7.40
N ASP A 117 15.64 10.17 -7.08
CA ASP A 117 14.59 9.17 -7.17
C ASP A 117 14.86 8.01 -6.18
N PHE A 118 13.82 7.21 -5.93
CA PHE A 118 13.82 6.16 -4.92
C PHE A 118 12.97 4.95 -5.33
N ASP A 119 13.38 3.79 -4.85
CA ASP A 119 12.65 2.53 -4.96
C ASP A 119 11.83 2.27 -3.70
N VAL A 120 10.78 1.46 -3.84
CA VAL A 120 9.79 1.17 -2.80
C VAL A 120 9.43 -0.30 -2.87
N ILE A 121 9.36 -0.96 -1.72
CA ILE A 121 8.86 -2.34 -1.59
C ILE A 121 7.81 -2.38 -0.49
N LEU A 122 6.65 -2.94 -0.80
CA LEU A 122 5.63 -3.24 0.20
C LEU A 122 6.04 -4.50 0.98
N TRP A 123 6.19 -4.37 2.29
CA TRP A 123 6.51 -5.49 3.17
C TRP A 123 5.26 -6.22 3.66
N GLY A 124 4.12 -5.53 3.71
CA GLY A 124 2.88 -6.02 4.30
C GLY A 124 1.78 -6.35 3.29
N THR A 125 1.48 -7.64 3.15
CA THR A 125 0.20 -8.20 3.63
C THR A 125 0.44 -9.63 4.12
N GLU A 126 0.49 -9.78 5.46
CA GLU A 126 0.87 -10.97 6.27
C GLU A 126 2.37 -11.18 6.60
N LYS A 127 3.11 -10.11 6.92
CA LYS A 127 4.46 -10.18 7.56
C LYS A 127 5.44 -11.13 6.85
N GLY A 128 5.46 -11.09 5.52
CA GLY A 128 6.39 -11.90 4.75
C GLY A 128 6.00 -13.38 4.59
N SER A 129 4.75 -13.77 4.85
CA SER A 129 4.24 -15.13 4.58
C SER A 129 4.48 -15.63 3.15
N TRP A 130 4.65 -14.70 2.22
CA TRP A 130 4.88 -14.99 0.81
C TRP A 130 6.35 -15.00 0.39
N LEU A 131 7.28 -14.58 1.25
CA LEU A 131 8.72 -14.58 0.94
C LEU A 131 9.32 -15.99 0.93
N SER A 132 8.63 -16.96 1.55
CA SER A 132 9.01 -18.37 1.45
C SER A 132 8.65 -19.01 0.10
N ASP A 133 7.85 -18.34 -0.73
CA ASP A 133 7.55 -18.82 -2.09
C ASP A 133 8.69 -18.40 -3.03
N PHE A 134 9.36 -19.40 -3.61
CA PHE A 134 10.53 -19.19 -4.48
C PHE A 134 10.19 -18.35 -5.73
N SER A 135 8.96 -18.47 -6.26
CA SER A 135 8.48 -17.68 -7.40
C SER A 135 8.23 -16.21 -7.07
N LEU A 136 8.08 -15.89 -5.77
CA LEU A 136 7.95 -14.53 -5.26
C LEU A 136 9.29 -13.96 -4.79
N ASN A 137 10.21 -14.82 -4.35
CA ASN A 137 11.57 -14.42 -4.00
C ASN A 137 12.36 -13.92 -5.24
N SER A 138 12.13 -14.51 -6.42
CA SER A 138 12.65 -13.95 -7.68
C SER A 138 12.04 -12.57 -8.01
N ASN A 139 10.88 -12.22 -7.47
CA ASN A 139 10.30 -10.87 -7.65
C ASN A 139 10.90 -9.84 -6.68
N LEU A 140 11.76 -10.26 -5.74
CA LEU A 140 12.62 -9.39 -4.94
C LEU A 140 13.95 -9.07 -5.64
N ASP A 141 14.10 -9.36 -6.94
CA ASP A 141 15.32 -9.03 -7.70
C ASP A 141 15.60 -7.52 -7.77
N ILE A 142 14.64 -6.67 -7.38
CA ILE A 142 14.82 -5.25 -7.08
C ILE A 142 15.76 -5.00 -5.87
N ILE A 143 15.89 -5.99 -4.98
CA ILE A 143 16.82 -6.00 -3.86
C ILE A 143 18.11 -6.63 -4.36
N ASP A 144 19.13 -5.81 -4.55
CA ASP A 144 20.44 -6.31 -4.94
C ASP A 144 21.03 -7.18 -3.81
N GLU A 145 21.84 -8.18 -4.17
CA GLU A 145 22.53 -9.02 -3.16
C GLU A 145 23.48 -8.21 -2.26
N THR A 146 23.87 -7.00 -2.70
CA THR A 146 24.67 -6.05 -1.91
C THR A 146 23.83 -5.10 -1.07
N ASP A 147 22.52 -5.10 -1.23
CA ASP A 147 21.62 -4.24 -0.46
C ASP A 147 21.65 -4.60 1.03
N TYR A 148 21.57 -3.56 1.86
CA TYR A 148 21.70 -3.69 3.30
C TYR A 148 20.70 -2.81 4.05
N ILE A 149 20.45 -3.21 5.30
CA ILE A 149 19.70 -2.45 6.30
C ILE A 149 20.54 -2.36 7.57
N PHE A 150 20.42 -1.26 8.31
CA PHE A 150 21.07 -1.15 9.62
C PHE A 150 20.21 -1.79 10.70
N MET A 151 20.75 -2.78 11.41
CA MET A 151 20.18 -3.30 12.65
C MET A 151 21.17 -3.07 13.79
N ASN A 152 20.74 -2.44 14.89
CA ASN A 152 21.64 -2.09 16.01
C ASN A 152 22.91 -1.34 15.57
N ASN A 153 22.77 -0.40 14.63
CA ASN A 153 23.88 0.34 14.02
C ASN A 153 24.92 -0.53 13.28
N GLN A 154 24.57 -1.76 12.92
CA GLN A 154 25.39 -2.62 12.06
C GLN A 154 24.71 -2.89 10.73
N PRO A 155 25.44 -2.82 9.60
CA PRO A 155 24.90 -3.18 8.30
C PRO A 155 24.66 -4.69 8.27
N CYS A 156 23.47 -5.09 7.83
CA CYS A 156 23.06 -6.47 7.62
C CYS A 156 22.54 -6.60 6.19
N ASN A 157 22.85 -7.69 5.50
CA ASN A 157 22.28 -7.97 4.17
C ASN A 157 20.74 -7.91 4.26
N PHE A 158 20.12 -7.13 3.38
CA PHE A 158 18.70 -6.83 3.47
C PHE A 158 17.84 -8.06 3.15
N LYS A 159 18.12 -8.76 2.04
CA LYS A 159 17.40 -9.96 1.59
C LYS A 159 17.41 -11.07 2.66
N ASP A 160 18.58 -11.39 3.21
CA ASP A 160 18.75 -12.33 4.32
C ASP A 160 17.99 -11.91 5.59
N THR A 161 18.00 -10.61 5.88
CA THR A 161 17.33 -10.05 7.06
C THR A 161 15.82 -10.18 6.93
N LEU A 162 15.26 -9.89 5.75
CA LEU A 162 13.83 -10.08 5.47
C LEU A 162 13.40 -11.54 5.66
N ILE A 163 14.16 -12.49 5.10
CA ILE A 163 13.88 -13.93 5.28
C ILE A 163 13.89 -14.31 6.77
N LYS A 164 14.84 -13.78 7.54
CA LYS A 164 14.93 -14.04 8.99
C LYS A 164 13.74 -13.47 9.76
N PHE A 165 13.21 -12.30 9.41
CA PHE A 165 12.03 -11.72 10.08
C PHE A 165 10.81 -12.64 10.01
N TYR A 166 10.63 -13.31 8.87
CA TYR A 166 9.54 -14.26 8.68
C TYR A 166 9.63 -15.47 9.62
N HIS A 167 10.80 -16.12 9.70
CA HIS A 167 10.95 -17.42 10.37
C HIS A 167 11.13 -17.37 11.89
N SER A 168 11.50 -16.23 12.44
CA SER A 168 12.18 -16.20 13.75
C SER A 168 11.27 -15.94 14.94
N ASN A 169 10.05 -15.43 14.77
CA ASN A 169 9.16 -14.95 15.87
C ASN A 169 9.85 -14.04 16.91
N LYS A 170 11.09 -13.60 16.66
CA LYS A 170 11.90 -12.77 17.55
C LYS A 170 11.65 -11.31 17.18
N LYS A 171 11.71 -10.43 18.18
CA LYS A 171 11.57 -8.98 18.01
C LYS A 171 12.90 -8.42 17.49
N TYR A 172 13.03 -8.21 16.18
CA TYR A 172 14.22 -7.60 15.56
C TYR A 172 14.14 -6.08 15.67
N ASN A 173 14.15 -5.60 16.91
CA ASN A 173 14.17 -4.18 17.23
C ASN A 173 13.14 -3.35 16.45
N GLY A 174 11.94 -3.86 16.19
CA GLY A 174 10.88 -3.08 15.56
C GLY A 174 10.96 -2.98 14.03
N PHE A 175 11.97 -3.52 13.37
CA PHE A 175 12.00 -3.61 11.90
C PHE A 175 10.95 -4.59 11.37
N GLU A 176 10.56 -5.60 12.15
CA GLU A 176 9.43 -6.47 11.85
C GLU A 176 8.07 -5.73 11.80
N LYS A 177 8.06 -4.45 12.16
CA LYS A 177 6.89 -3.56 12.16
C LYS A 177 6.93 -2.53 11.05
N ALA A 178 7.95 -2.55 10.18
CA ALA A 178 7.93 -1.73 8.98
C ALA A 178 6.74 -2.17 8.12
N ASP A 179 6.02 -1.20 7.60
CA ASP A 179 4.87 -1.42 6.73
C ASP A 179 5.35 -1.48 5.26
N LEU A 180 6.38 -0.70 4.94
CA LEU A 180 7.11 -0.74 3.67
C LEU A 180 8.59 -0.36 3.84
N PHE A 181 9.37 -0.56 2.78
CA PHE A 181 10.77 -0.16 2.71
C PHE A 181 11.05 0.73 1.51
N VAL A 182 11.97 1.68 1.68
CA VAL A 182 12.42 2.60 0.62
C VAL A 182 13.94 2.70 0.57
N LYS A 183 14.51 2.91 -0.63
CA LYS A 183 15.93 3.25 -0.84
C LYS A 183 16.09 4.29 -1.94
N LEU A 184 17.18 5.07 -1.93
CA LEU A 184 17.56 5.85 -3.11
C LEU A 184 17.97 4.89 -4.24
N LYS A 185 17.63 5.20 -5.49
CA LYS A 185 17.97 4.34 -6.65
C LYS A 185 19.46 4.08 -6.82
N ASN A 186 20.31 5.00 -6.38
CA ASN A 186 21.77 4.91 -6.44
C ASN A 186 22.40 4.53 -5.09
N SER A 187 21.61 4.03 -4.15
CA SER A 187 22.07 3.53 -2.86
C SER A 187 21.78 2.05 -2.72
N SER A 188 22.52 1.39 -1.85
CA SER A 188 22.25 0.01 -1.43
C SER A 188 21.57 -0.06 -0.06
N ARG A 189 21.22 1.10 0.53
CA ARG A 189 20.68 1.17 1.89
C ARG A 189 19.16 1.31 1.90
N TRP A 190 18.49 0.35 2.54
CA TRP A 190 17.05 0.37 2.75
C TRP A 190 16.66 0.98 4.11
N PHE A 191 15.52 1.66 4.12
CA PHE A 191 14.92 2.28 5.29
C PHE A 191 13.48 1.80 5.46
N GLY A 192 13.13 1.38 6.68
CA GLY A 192 11.75 1.02 7.02
C GLY A 192 10.87 2.25 7.20
N VAL A 193 9.61 2.13 6.79
CA VAL A 193 8.58 3.17 6.91
C VAL A 193 7.40 2.62 7.71
N ASP A 194 6.91 3.42 8.66
CA ASP A 194 5.73 3.10 9.47
C ASP A 194 4.52 3.89 8.94
N ILE A 195 3.41 3.20 8.67
CA ILE A 195 2.17 3.76 8.12
C ILE A 195 1.05 3.59 9.12
N LYS A 196 0.35 4.68 9.44
CA LYS A 196 -0.81 4.63 10.34
C LYS A 196 -1.96 5.46 9.79
N LEU A 197 -3.17 5.12 10.23
CA LEU A 197 -4.33 5.94 9.92
C LEU A 197 -4.17 7.31 10.58
N ASN A 198 -3.94 7.34 11.89
CA ASN A 198 -3.77 8.59 12.63
C ASN A 198 -2.33 8.75 13.09
N ILE A 199 -1.80 9.96 13.02
CA ILE A 199 -0.48 10.27 13.59
C ILE A 199 -0.42 9.98 15.10
N GLU A 200 -1.53 10.11 15.82
CA GLU A 200 -1.62 9.79 17.24
C GLU A 200 -1.32 8.31 17.55
N ASP A 201 -1.47 7.43 16.55
CA ASP A 201 -1.22 5.99 16.68
C ASP A 201 0.29 5.65 16.71
N PHE A 202 1.17 6.61 16.38
CA PHE A 202 2.63 6.45 16.46
C PHE A 202 3.18 6.50 17.89
N SER A 203 2.34 6.60 18.93
CA SER A 203 2.77 6.88 20.31
C SER A 203 3.91 5.98 20.84
N ALA A 204 4.97 6.66 21.31
CA ALA A 204 6.17 6.06 21.86
C ALA A 204 6.07 5.92 23.39
N LYS A 205 5.69 4.73 23.85
CA LYS A 205 6.19 4.21 25.14
C LYS A 205 6.74 2.82 24.86
N ASN A 206 8.06 2.73 24.70
CA ASN A 206 8.86 1.49 24.59
C ASN A 206 8.89 0.76 23.22
N LYS A 207 8.78 1.47 22.09
CA LYS A 207 8.96 0.85 20.75
C LYS A 207 10.15 1.50 20.02
N THR A 208 10.96 0.69 19.34
CA THR A 208 11.93 1.21 18.38
C THR A 208 11.20 2.01 17.32
N ILE A 209 11.73 3.19 17.04
CA ILE A 209 11.14 4.17 16.13
C ILE A 209 11.75 3.94 14.75
N LEU A 210 10.91 3.64 13.75
CA LEU A 210 11.34 3.61 12.36
C LEU A 210 11.68 5.03 11.87
N PRO A 211 12.65 5.16 10.94
CA PRO A 211 13.23 6.46 10.57
C PRO A 211 12.32 7.34 9.71
N ILE A 212 11.24 6.80 9.15
CA ILE A 212 10.28 7.50 8.30
C ILE A 212 8.88 7.06 8.70
N ARG A 213 7.94 8.00 8.79
CA ARG A 213 6.54 7.75 9.18
C ARG A 213 5.56 8.45 8.25
N ILE A 214 4.43 7.82 8.00
CA ILE A 214 3.34 8.36 7.17
C ILE A 214 2.00 8.15 7.89
N ALA A 215 1.29 9.24 8.18
CA ALA A 215 -0.07 9.23 8.69
C ALA A 215 -1.07 9.69 7.62
N LEU A 216 -2.17 8.94 7.46
CA LEU A 216 -3.25 9.32 6.52
C LEU A 216 -4.13 10.48 7.03
N LYS A 217 -4.21 10.69 8.34
CA LYS A 217 -4.91 11.82 8.95
C LYS A 217 -4.40 12.14 10.35
N THR A 218 -5.00 13.16 10.95
CA THR A 218 -4.90 13.49 12.38
C THR A 218 -6.28 13.79 12.93
N ASN A 219 -6.53 13.39 14.18
CA ASN A 219 -7.76 13.74 14.89
C ASN A 219 -7.61 15.01 15.74
N ASN A 220 -6.40 15.50 15.98
CA ASN A 220 -6.16 16.64 16.86
C ASN A 220 -5.08 17.60 16.34
N ILE A 221 -5.48 18.42 15.36
CA ILE A 221 -4.61 19.40 14.71
C ILE A 221 -4.03 20.44 15.69
N ILE A 222 -4.80 20.85 16.71
CA ILE A 222 -4.38 21.86 17.70
C ILE A 222 -3.29 21.29 18.60
N ARG A 223 -3.44 20.04 19.05
CA ARG A 223 -2.41 19.34 19.84
C ARG A 223 -1.16 19.10 19.01
N LEU A 224 -1.30 18.74 17.73
CA LEU A 224 -0.15 18.62 16.84
C LEU A 224 0.56 19.94 16.65
N GLN A 225 -0.14 21.04 16.40
CA GLN A 225 0.46 22.37 16.30
C GLN A 225 1.21 22.70 17.58
N LYS A 226 0.61 22.51 18.75
CA LYS A 226 1.30 22.73 20.03
C LYS A 226 2.52 21.82 20.20
N GLN A 227 2.44 20.54 19.85
CA GLN A 227 3.57 19.60 19.94
C GLN A 227 4.65 19.84 18.87
N LEU A 228 4.27 20.29 17.67
CA LEU A 228 5.15 20.79 16.59
C LEU A 228 5.96 22.00 17.09
N PHE A 229 5.32 22.91 17.83
CA PHE A 229 5.96 24.11 18.37
C PHE A 229 6.74 23.87 19.68
N ASP A 230 6.37 22.89 20.51
CA ASP A 230 7.05 22.65 21.79
C ASP A 230 8.14 21.56 21.77
N LEU A 231 8.06 20.53 20.91
CA LEU A 231 8.92 19.36 21.05
C LEU A 231 9.11 18.65 19.72
N ARG A 232 10.36 18.55 19.26
CA ARG A 232 10.99 17.28 18.85
C ARG A 232 10.01 16.29 18.23
N LEU A 233 9.34 16.66 17.13
CA LEU A 233 8.60 15.67 16.37
C LEU A 233 9.65 14.69 15.88
N GLU A 234 9.56 13.50 16.47
CA GLU A 234 10.34 12.32 16.15
C GLU A 234 10.46 12.16 14.63
N PRO A 235 11.62 11.71 14.13
CA PRO A 235 12.16 12.07 12.81
C PRO A 235 11.18 11.82 11.65
N ASN A 236 11.27 12.67 10.62
CA ASN A 236 10.69 12.45 9.28
C ASN A 236 9.27 11.84 9.28
N THR A 237 8.27 12.61 9.73
CA THR A 237 6.86 12.19 9.70
C THR A 237 6.05 13.02 8.69
N PHE A 238 5.40 12.34 7.75
CA PHE A 238 4.44 12.93 6.81
C PHE A 238 3.02 12.75 7.33
N ILE A 239 2.19 13.77 7.19
CA ILE A 239 0.75 13.68 7.45
C ILE A 239 0.06 14.17 6.18
N PHE A 240 -0.84 13.37 5.63
CA PHE A 240 -1.63 13.83 4.49
C PHE A 240 -2.40 15.11 4.87
N PRO A 241 -2.39 16.13 4.00
CA PRO A 241 -3.06 17.39 4.27
C PRO A 241 -4.56 17.15 4.40
N LYS A 242 -5.18 17.81 5.39
CA LYS A 242 -6.60 17.68 5.70
C LYS A 242 -7.50 18.04 4.50
N ASP A 243 -7.06 18.99 3.68
CA ASP A 243 -7.79 19.45 2.50
C ASP A 243 -7.93 18.36 1.42
N ASN A 244 -7.08 17.34 1.44
CA ASN A 244 -7.16 16.19 0.54
C ASN A 244 -7.89 14.98 1.15
N ASP A 245 -8.31 15.08 2.42
CA ASP A 245 -9.01 14.11 3.29
C ASP A 245 -8.82 12.60 2.95
N TYR A 246 -7.59 12.21 2.59
CA TYR A 246 -7.33 10.85 2.10
C TYR A 246 -7.62 9.81 3.17
N GLY A 247 -7.39 10.11 4.45
CA GLY A 247 -7.72 9.23 5.55
C GLY A 247 -9.22 8.96 5.68
N GLU A 248 -10.07 10.00 5.66
CA GLU A 248 -11.52 9.80 5.72
C GLU A 248 -12.07 9.20 4.42
N LEU A 249 -11.58 9.64 3.26
CA LEU A 249 -11.99 9.10 1.96
C LEU A 249 -11.67 7.61 1.88
N SER A 250 -10.46 7.22 2.27
CA SER A 250 -10.00 5.84 2.36
C SER A 250 -10.90 5.00 3.27
N MET A 251 -11.17 5.48 4.48
CA MET A 251 -12.06 4.80 5.42
C MET A 251 -13.50 4.73 4.95
N ARG A 252 -13.97 5.77 4.26
CA ARG A 252 -15.31 5.86 3.70
C ARG A 252 -15.52 4.78 2.63
N TYR A 253 -14.61 4.65 1.67
CA TYR A 253 -14.70 3.62 0.62
C TYR A 253 -14.43 2.21 1.15
N TYR A 254 -13.55 2.06 2.14
CA TYR A 254 -13.36 0.79 2.83
C TYR A 254 -14.67 0.31 3.51
N ARG A 255 -15.34 1.19 4.27
CA ARG A 255 -16.63 0.90 4.91
C ARG A 255 -17.72 0.60 3.89
N TYR A 256 -17.76 1.35 2.79
CA TYR A 256 -18.67 1.09 1.67
C TYR A 256 -18.50 -0.34 1.13
N MET A 257 -17.26 -0.79 0.89
CA MET A 257 -17.01 -2.15 0.42
C MET A 257 -17.45 -3.21 1.44
N LEU A 258 -17.25 -2.99 2.75
CA LEU A 258 -17.76 -3.92 3.77
C LEU A 258 -19.29 -3.98 3.81
N LEU A 259 -19.97 -2.83 3.70
CA LEU A 259 -21.43 -2.76 3.62
C LEU A 259 -21.96 -3.48 2.39
N LEU A 260 -21.27 -3.36 1.26
CA LEU A 260 -21.60 -4.03 0.02
C LEU A 260 -21.46 -5.56 0.16
N LEU A 261 -20.35 -6.05 0.75
CA LEU A 261 -20.16 -7.46 1.05
C LEU A 261 -21.25 -7.99 1.99
N GLU A 262 -21.58 -7.24 3.04
CA GLU A 262 -22.67 -7.60 3.95
C GLU A 262 -24.02 -7.70 3.22
N ASN A 263 -24.33 -6.74 2.36
CA ASN A 263 -25.56 -6.73 1.58
C ASN A 263 -25.65 -7.95 0.65
N ILE A 264 -24.54 -8.30 -0.01
CA ILE A 264 -24.47 -9.49 -0.87
C ILE A 264 -24.64 -10.77 -0.04
N ALA A 265 -23.96 -10.88 1.11
CA ALA A 265 -24.01 -12.05 1.99
C ALA A 265 -25.40 -12.30 2.61
N ARG A 266 -26.23 -11.26 2.75
CA ARG A 266 -27.63 -11.37 3.20
C ARG A 266 -28.55 -11.99 2.14
N ASN A 267 -28.11 -12.06 0.87
CA ASN A 267 -28.79 -12.68 -0.27
C ASN A 267 -30.27 -12.24 -0.48
N ASN A 268 -30.62 -11.02 -0.06
CA ASN A 268 -31.96 -10.47 -0.25
C ASN A 268 -31.98 -9.50 -1.44
N LYS A 269 -32.29 -10.03 -2.63
CA LYS A 269 -32.32 -9.28 -3.90
C LYS A 269 -33.28 -8.07 -3.90
N TYR A 270 -34.25 -8.03 -2.98
CA TYR A 270 -35.30 -7.02 -2.96
C TYR A 270 -35.08 -5.91 -1.92
N LYS A 271 -34.00 -5.98 -1.12
CA LYS A 271 -33.74 -5.01 -0.06
C LYS A 271 -32.25 -4.70 0.05
N ILE A 272 -31.79 -3.86 -0.88
CA ILE A 272 -30.47 -3.25 -0.81
C ILE A 272 -30.44 -2.27 0.36
N ASN A 273 -29.35 -2.26 1.12
CA ASN A 273 -29.15 -1.29 2.20
C ASN A 273 -29.26 0.14 1.64
N LYS A 274 -30.15 0.95 2.22
CA LYS A 274 -30.36 2.35 1.82
C LYS A 274 -29.05 3.16 1.86
N GLU A 275 -28.17 2.86 2.81
CA GLU A 275 -26.86 3.51 2.94
C GLU A 275 -25.96 3.28 1.71
N LEU A 276 -26.09 2.15 1.01
CA LEU A 276 -25.32 1.89 -0.22
C LEU A 276 -25.79 2.77 -1.37
N TYR A 277 -27.11 2.90 -1.55
CA TYR A 277 -27.68 3.77 -2.58
C TYR A 277 -27.35 5.23 -2.34
N GLU A 278 -27.45 5.70 -1.09
CA GLU A 278 -27.11 7.08 -0.72
C GLU A 278 -25.60 7.36 -0.81
N PHE A 279 -24.76 6.33 -0.77
CA PHE A 279 -23.31 6.48 -0.89
C PHE A 279 -22.88 6.84 -2.31
N ASP A 280 -23.17 5.94 -3.25
CA ASP A 280 -22.89 6.07 -4.68
C ASP A 280 -23.71 5.02 -5.43
N THR A 281 -24.79 5.47 -6.07
CA THR A 281 -25.74 4.56 -6.73
C THR A 281 -25.10 3.86 -7.93
N GLU A 282 -24.35 4.57 -8.76
CA GLU A 282 -23.75 4.00 -9.97
C GLU A 282 -22.70 2.96 -9.60
N LEU A 283 -21.82 3.27 -8.64
CA LEU A 283 -20.82 2.34 -8.15
C LEU A 283 -21.45 1.12 -7.48
N THR A 284 -22.54 1.31 -6.71
CA THR A 284 -23.27 0.21 -6.07
C THR A 284 -23.87 -0.73 -7.10
N LEU A 285 -24.55 -0.19 -8.11
CA LEU A 285 -25.14 -0.97 -9.19
C LEU A 285 -24.06 -1.73 -9.97
N PHE A 286 -22.94 -1.07 -10.30
CA PHE A 286 -21.80 -1.71 -10.96
C PHE A 286 -21.35 -2.98 -10.22
N PHE A 287 -21.12 -2.90 -8.91
CA PHE A 287 -20.69 -4.08 -8.15
C PHE A 287 -21.78 -5.14 -8.00
N LEU A 288 -23.04 -4.76 -7.83
CA LEU A 288 -24.15 -5.72 -7.70
C LEU A 288 -24.41 -6.48 -9.00
N GLU A 289 -24.33 -5.81 -10.15
CA GLU A 289 -24.46 -6.41 -11.48
C GLU A 289 -23.28 -7.33 -11.79
N ASN A 290 -22.07 -6.94 -11.39
CA ASN A 290 -20.84 -7.71 -11.62
C ASN A 290 -20.47 -8.64 -10.46
N LYS A 291 -21.37 -8.90 -9.50
CA LYS A 291 -21.00 -9.63 -8.26
C LYS A 291 -20.51 -11.07 -8.48
N LYS A 292 -20.85 -11.65 -9.64
CA LYS A 292 -20.43 -12.99 -10.07
C LYS A 292 -19.21 -12.98 -10.98
N GLU A 293 -18.76 -11.81 -11.40
CA GLU A 293 -17.52 -11.69 -12.16
C GLU A 293 -16.32 -11.87 -11.24
N SER A 294 -15.22 -12.31 -11.85
CA SER A 294 -13.93 -12.36 -11.18
C SER A 294 -13.54 -10.96 -10.69
N LEU A 295 -13.16 -10.84 -9.41
CA LEU A 295 -12.62 -9.61 -8.86
C LEU A 295 -11.33 -9.18 -9.57
N PHE A 296 -10.57 -10.12 -10.15
CA PHE A 296 -9.42 -9.77 -11.00
C PHE A 296 -9.86 -9.05 -12.28
N LYS A 297 -10.94 -9.48 -12.94
CA LYS A 297 -11.48 -8.74 -14.09
C LYS A 297 -11.95 -7.33 -13.70
N ILE A 298 -12.55 -7.18 -12.52
CA ILE A 298 -12.98 -5.87 -12.01
C ILE A 298 -11.76 -4.99 -11.76
N LEU A 299 -10.70 -5.54 -11.16
CA LEU A 299 -9.45 -4.82 -10.96
C LEU A 299 -8.76 -4.45 -12.29
N ASP A 300 -8.76 -5.33 -13.29
CA ASP A 300 -8.22 -5.06 -14.63
C ASP A 300 -9.03 -3.98 -15.37
N PHE A 301 -10.33 -3.87 -15.08
CA PHE A 301 -11.15 -2.77 -15.56
C PHE A 301 -10.71 -1.44 -14.95
N PHE A 302 -10.54 -1.37 -13.62
CA PHE A 302 -10.01 -0.18 -12.96
C PHE A 302 -8.62 0.18 -13.46
N GLU A 303 -7.72 -0.81 -13.59
CA GLU A 303 -6.36 -0.60 -14.08
C GLU A 303 -6.34 -0.02 -15.50
N ARG A 304 -7.12 -0.59 -16.44
CA ARG A 304 -7.20 -0.07 -17.81
C ARG A 304 -7.75 1.35 -17.87
N ASP A 305 -8.76 1.66 -17.05
CA ASP A 305 -9.31 3.01 -16.99
C ASP A 305 -8.27 4.02 -16.47
N ILE A 306 -7.58 3.68 -15.38
CA ILE A 306 -6.51 4.51 -14.81
C ILE A 306 -5.37 4.72 -15.82
N LEU A 307 -4.92 3.65 -16.49
CA LEU A 307 -3.91 3.72 -17.55
C LEU A 307 -4.36 4.60 -18.72
N SER A 308 -5.64 4.53 -19.10
CA SER A 308 -6.17 5.35 -20.20
C SER A 308 -6.18 6.85 -19.88
N LYS A 309 -6.18 7.20 -18.58
CA LYS A 309 -6.01 8.56 -18.08
C LYS A 309 -4.54 8.99 -17.94
N GLY A 310 -3.59 8.19 -18.42
CA GLY A 310 -2.16 8.49 -18.45
C GLY A 310 -1.42 8.19 -17.14
N VAL A 311 -2.09 7.59 -16.15
CA VAL A 311 -1.49 7.30 -14.85
C VAL A 311 -0.95 5.87 -14.83
N GLN A 312 0.29 5.70 -14.39
CA GLN A 312 0.88 4.38 -14.25
C GLN A 312 0.24 3.59 -13.10
N VAL A 313 0.12 2.27 -13.26
CA VAL A 313 -0.38 1.37 -12.20
C VAL A 313 0.68 0.30 -11.94
N PRO A 314 0.94 -0.09 -10.68
CA PRO A 314 1.79 -1.23 -10.38
C PRO A 314 1.33 -2.48 -11.12
N GLU A 315 2.26 -3.27 -11.66
CA GLU A 315 1.93 -4.53 -12.29
C GLU A 315 1.42 -5.53 -11.24
N ARG A 316 0.27 -6.14 -11.50
CA ARG A 316 -0.24 -7.24 -10.69
C ARG A 316 0.29 -8.57 -11.20
N LYS A 317 0.98 -9.32 -10.36
CA LYS A 317 1.27 -10.75 -10.55
C LYS A 317 0.31 -11.58 -9.71
N ILE A 318 -0.42 -12.50 -10.34
CA ILE A 318 -1.25 -13.48 -9.65
C ILE A 318 -0.36 -14.67 -9.29
N ILE A 319 -0.33 -15.05 -8.02
CA ILE A 319 0.46 -16.20 -7.57
C ILE A 319 -0.29 -17.47 -7.93
N GLU A 320 0.32 -18.32 -8.75
CA GLU A 320 -0.32 -19.54 -9.24
C GLU A 320 -0.79 -20.45 -8.10
N ASN A 321 -1.96 -21.07 -8.28
CA ASN A 321 -2.59 -21.97 -7.30
C ASN A 321 -2.95 -21.30 -5.96
N THR A 322 -2.91 -19.97 -5.92
CA THR A 322 -3.46 -19.16 -4.83
C THR A 322 -4.43 -18.12 -5.39
N CYS A 323 -5.13 -17.41 -4.52
CA CYS A 323 -5.88 -16.20 -4.88
C CYS A 323 -5.11 -14.91 -4.57
N ASN A 324 -3.84 -15.01 -4.18
CA ASN A 324 -3.05 -13.86 -3.76
C ASN A 324 -2.47 -13.12 -4.97
N THR A 325 -2.28 -11.82 -4.79
CA THR A 325 -1.74 -10.91 -5.79
C THR A 325 -0.58 -10.12 -5.21
N PHE A 326 0.52 -10.14 -5.94
CA PHE A 326 1.67 -9.30 -5.67
C PHE A 326 1.64 -8.08 -6.60
N LEU A 327 1.95 -6.90 -6.06
CA LEU A 327 2.10 -5.69 -6.85
C LEU A 327 3.59 -5.38 -7.03
N LEU A 328 3.96 -5.05 -8.25
CA LEU A 328 5.30 -4.69 -8.66
C LEU A 328 5.32 -3.30 -9.25
N ASN A 329 6.42 -2.57 -9.04
CA ASN A 329 6.70 -1.41 -9.88
C ASN A 329 6.79 -1.93 -11.33
N ARG A 330 6.06 -1.28 -12.25
CA ARG A 330 6.30 -1.50 -13.68
C ARG A 330 7.68 -0.94 -14.01
N TYR A 331 8.72 -1.75 -13.83
CA TYR A 331 10.03 -1.43 -14.37
C TYR A 331 9.97 -1.56 -15.88
N ASP A 332 10.66 -0.66 -16.56
CA ASP A 332 11.07 -0.91 -17.93
C ASP A 332 12.09 -2.06 -17.89
N CYS A 333 11.62 -3.29 -18.08
CA CYS A 333 12.45 -4.49 -18.07
C CYS A 333 13.45 -4.55 -19.23
N SER A 334 13.52 -3.54 -20.10
CA SER A 334 14.56 -3.44 -21.14
C SER A 334 15.99 -3.39 -20.58
N CYS A 335 16.15 -3.07 -19.29
CA CYS A 335 17.44 -3.09 -18.58
C CYS A 335 17.85 -4.48 -18.06
N LEU A 336 16.91 -5.43 -17.95
CA LEU A 336 17.23 -6.82 -17.61
C LEU A 336 17.71 -7.48 -18.89
N LYS A 337 19.03 -7.46 -19.11
CA LYS A 337 19.65 -8.43 -20.01
C LYS A 337 19.37 -9.81 -19.43
N ILE A 338 18.35 -10.47 -19.97
CA ILE A 338 18.20 -11.91 -19.88
C ILE A 338 19.51 -12.45 -20.45
N ILE A 339 20.38 -12.91 -19.57
CA ILE A 339 21.47 -13.79 -19.99
C ILE A 339 20.74 -15.09 -20.32
N ASP A 340 20.45 -15.29 -21.60
CA ASP A 340 20.01 -16.59 -22.09
C ASP A 340 21.12 -17.59 -21.74
N GLU A 341 20.86 -18.42 -20.73
CA GLU A 341 21.57 -19.67 -20.50
C GLU A 341 21.17 -20.69 -21.58
N ASP A 342 21.46 -20.38 -22.84
CA ASP A 342 21.36 -21.31 -23.96
C ASP A 342 22.63 -21.30 -24.82
N ASN A 343 23.78 -20.96 -24.23
CA ASN A 343 25.07 -21.34 -24.78
C ASN A 343 25.38 -22.79 -24.41
N ILE A 344 24.64 -23.72 -25.02
CA ILE A 344 25.12 -25.09 -25.24
C ILE A 344 26.31 -24.97 -26.18
N VAL A 345 27.50 -24.90 -25.61
CA VAL A 345 28.73 -25.18 -26.35
C VAL A 345 28.74 -26.67 -26.65
N SER A 346 28.27 -27.04 -27.83
CA SER A 346 28.68 -28.30 -28.46
C SER A 346 30.03 -28.06 -29.13
N VAL A 347 31.09 -28.66 -28.59
CA VAL A 347 32.33 -28.89 -29.34
C VAL A 347 32.40 -30.38 -29.62
N GLY A 348 32.27 -30.73 -30.89
CA GLY A 348 32.69 -32.02 -31.43
C GLY A 348 34.20 -32.10 -31.59
#